data_AF-A0A956LJ64-F1
#
_entry.id   AF-A0A956LJ64-F1
#
_cell.length_a   1.000
_cell.length_b   1.000
_cell.length_c   1.000
_cell.angle_alpha   90.00
_cell.angle_beta   90.00
_cell.angle_gamma   90.00
#
_symmetry.space_group_name_H-M   'P 1'
#
loop_
_entity.id
_entity.type
_entity.pdbx_description
1 polymer ?
#
loop_
_entity_poly.entity_id
_entity_poly.type
_entity_poly.pdbx_seq_one_letter_code
_entity_poly.pdbx_strand_id
1 'polypeptide(L)'
;IAERIRALGFGGEKARVFDVLPLVHVAWADGTIQRKERASIFRLLESRGIRPGTEPFRVIESLLESRPSEEFLKESLDLLKEVVSDRERAEEVVDWCVEVARAAGGLLGLGIGETVCAEERALIEQIARTLGRDAVKEFRRRLG
;
A
#
# COMPACT_ATOMS: atom_id res chain seq x y z
N ILE A 1 -16.15 -6.51 10.61
CA ILE A 1 -15.01 -5.66 10.17
C ILE A 1 -14.02 -5.42 11.30
N ALA A 2 -14.37 -4.63 12.34
CA ALA A 2 -13.43 -4.24 13.39
C ALA A 2 -12.71 -5.42 14.09
N GLU A 3 -13.41 -6.51 14.38
CA GLU A 3 -12.78 -7.71 14.99
C GLU A 3 -11.75 -8.38 14.08
N ARG A 4 -12.02 -8.43 12.77
CA ARG A 4 -11.10 -9.02 11.79
C ARG A 4 -9.86 -8.13 11.59
N ILE A 5 -10.03 -6.80 11.60
CA ILE A 5 -8.92 -5.84 11.61
C ILE A 5 -8.06 -6.02 12.86
N ARG A 6 -8.70 -6.21 14.04
CA ARG A 6 -7.98 -6.53 15.29
C ARG A 6 -7.23 -7.86 15.20
N ALA A 7 -7.83 -8.89 14.61
CA ALA A 7 -7.20 -10.20 14.42
C ALA A 7 -5.94 -10.14 13.54
N LEU A 8 -5.90 -9.22 12.57
CA LEU A 8 -4.70 -8.91 11.79
C LEU A 8 -3.66 -8.04 12.54
N GLY A 9 -3.89 -7.74 13.82
CA GLY A 9 -2.99 -6.92 14.63
C GLY A 9 -3.25 -5.42 14.58
N PHE A 10 -4.28 -4.94 13.87
CA PHE A 10 -4.58 -3.51 13.70
C PHE A 10 -5.60 -2.96 14.72
N GLY A 11 -5.50 -3.38 15.98
CA GLY A 11 -6.32 -2.84 17.06
C GLY A 11 -5.87 -1.47 17.57
N GLY A 12 -6.80 -0.70 18.17
CA GLY A 12 -6.50 0.59 18.78
C GLY A 12 -6.01 1.61 17.76
N GLU A 13 -4.90 2.30 18.06
CA GLU A 13 -4.33 3.31 17.16
C GLU A 13 -3.84 2.72 15.83
N LYS A 14 -3.45 1.43 15.80
CA LYS A 14 -2.94 0.76 14.59
C LYS A 14 -3.96 0.74 13.45
N ALA A 15 -5.27 0.78 13.76
CA ALA A 15 -6.31 0.85 12.73
C ALA A 15 -6.15 2.05 11.78
N ARG A 16 -5.49 3.14 12.23
CA ARG A 16 -5.24 4.36 11.43
C ARG A 16 -4.32 4.16 10.22
N VAL A 17 -3.57 3.05 10.19
CA VAL A 17 -2.68 2.70 9.07
C VAL A 17 -3.16 1.49 8.28
N PHE A 18 -4.37 1.00 8.55
CA PHE A 18 -4.89 -0.18 7.84
C PHE A 18 -5.00 0.07 6.32
N ASP A 19 -5.41 1.27 5.92
CA ASP A 19 -5.48 1.69 4.52
C ASP A 19 -4.11 2.02 3.88
N VAL A 20 -3.02 1.91 4.64
CA VAL A 20 -1.63 1.98 4.13
C VAL A 20 -1.15 0.60 3.68
N LEU A 21 -1.80 -0.49 4.11
CA LEU A 21 -1.42 -1.85 3.71
C LEU A 21 -1.26 -2.03 2.19
N PRO A 22 -2.12 -1.47 1.31
CA PRO A 22 -1.94 -1.59 -0.14
C PRO A 22 -0.57 -1.12 -0.64
N LEU A 23 0.07 -0.17 0.04
CA LEU A 23 1.41 0.29 -0.31
C LEU A 23 2.48 -0.73 0.10
N VAL A 24 2.29 -1.40 1.23
CA VAL A 24 3.14 -2.51 1.68
C VAL A 24 3.05 -3.68 0.69
N HIS A 25 1.84 -3.96 0.20
CA HIS A 25 1.61 -4.95 -0.86
C HIS A 25 2.43 -4.61 -2.11
N VAL A 26 2.28 -3.39 -2.63
CA VAL A 26 2.99 -2.91 -3.82
C VAL A 26 4.51 -2.99 -3.64
N ALA A 27 5.03 -2.52 -2.51
CA ALA A 27 6.47 -2.53 -2.26
C ALA A 27 7.08 -3.94 -2.16
N TRP A 28 6.27 -4.97 -1.88
CA TRP A 28 6.70 -6.38 -1.87
C TRP A 28 6.41 -7.12 -3.20
N ALA A 29 5.85 -6.45 -4.21
CA ALA A 29 5.37 -7.12 -5.42
C ALA A 29 6.44 -7.95 -6.14
N ASP A 30 7.66 -7.42 -6.26
CA ASP A 30 8.80 -8.08 -6.90
C ASP A 30 9.68 -8.88 -5.91
N GLY A 31 9.32 -8.90 -4.62
CA GLY A 31 10.04 -9.60 -3.57
C GLY A 31 11.11 -8.79 -2.84
N THR A 32 11.42 -7.55 -3.25
CA THR A 32 12.40 -6.69 -2.58
C THR A 32 11.94 -5.25 -2.50
N ILE A 33 11.80 -4.70 -1.29
CA ILE A 33 11.48 -3.29 -1.12
C ILE A 33 12.70 -2.41 -1.41
N GLN A 34 12.55 -1.44 -2.31
CA GLN A 34 13.58 -0.44 -2.55
C GLN A 34 13.60 0.64 -1.47
N ARG A 35 14.80 1.18 -1.20
CA ARG A 35 14.98 2.25 -0.19
C ARG A 35 14.07 3.46 -0.44
N LYS A 36 13.82 3.82 -1.71
CA LYS A 36 12.99 4.97 -2.06
C LYS A 36 11.49 4.71 -1.84
N GLU A 37 11.02 3.49 -2.07
CA GLU A 37 9.63 3.09 -1.78
C GLU A 37 9.36 3.13 -0.28
N ARG A 38 10.25 2.50 0.51
CA ARG A 38 10.20 2.56 1.98
C ARG A 38 10.17 4.02 2.47
N ALA A 39 11.03 4.88 1.94
CA ALA A 39 11.04 6.29 2.28
C ALA A 39 9.74 7.01 1.87
N SER A 40 9.15 6.65 0.72
CA SER A 40 7.87 7.19 0.27
C SER A 40 6.73 6.83 1.23
N ILE A 41 6.67 5.57 1.67
CA ILE A 41 5.68 5.09 2.65
C ILE A 41 5.83 5.83 3.99
N PHE A 42 7.06 5.99 4.49
CA PHE A 42 7.29 6.73 5.74
C PHE A 42 6.93 8.21 5.64
N ARG A 43 7.21 8.88 4.51
CA ARG A 43 6.75 10.27 4.28
C ARG A 43 5.22 10.37 4.29
N LEU A 44 4.52 9.39 3.74
CA LEU A 44 3.05 9.34 3.82
C LEU A 44 2.60 9.23 5.28
N LEU A 45 3.20 8.37 6.10
CA LEU A 45 2.88 8.27 7.53
C LEU A 45 3.11 9.60 8.25
N GLU A 46 4.25 10.25 8.01
CA GLU A 46 4.58 11.54 8.62
C GLU A 46 3.56 12.63 8.24
N SER A 47 3.15 12.69 6.97
CA SER A 47 2.12 13.62 6.49
C SER A 47 0.77 13.44 7.19
N ARG A 48 0.49 12.23 7.68
CA ARG A 48 -0.71 11.87 8.46
C ARG A 48 -0.52 12.04 9.98
N GLY A 49 0.59 12.64 10.40
CA GLY A 49 0.92 12.83 11.81
C GLY A 49 1.30 11.55 12.55
N ILE A 50 1.61 10.46 11.84
CA ILE A 50 2.08 9.20 12.42
C ILE A 50 3.60 9.28 12.54
N ARG A 51 4.10 9.39 13.77
CA ARG A 51 5.51 9.64 14.06
C ARG A 51 6.27 8.35 14.37
N PRO A 52 7.60 8.31 14.11
CA PRO A 52 8.46 7.24 14.61
C PRO A 52 8.25 6.99 16.11
N GLY A 53 8.24 5.71 16.50
CA GLY A 53 8.02 5.28 17.88
C GLY A 53 6.55 5.13 18.30
N THR A 54 5.58 5.56 17.50
CA THR A 54 4.15 5.27 17.73
C THR A 54 3.80 3.83 17.31
N GLU A 55 2.75 3.23 17.89
CA GLU A 55 2.33 1.88 17.50
C GLU A 55 2.00 1.74 15.99
N PRO A 56 1.28 2.68 15.35
CA PRO A 56 0.96 2.58 13.94
C PRO A 56 2.21 2.63 13.06
N PHE A 57 3.21 3.45 13.44
CA PHE A 57 4.48 3.52 12.72
C PHE A 57 5.23 2.18 12.81
N ARG A 58 5.38 1.64 14.02
CA ARG A 58 6.12 0.38 14.25
C ARG A 58 5.51 -0.80 13.50
N VAL A 59 4.18 -0.85 13.38
CA VAL A 59 3.53 -1.90 12.57
C VAL A 59 3.93 -1.80 11.11
N ILE A 60 3.87 -0.61 10.50
CA ILE A 60 4.27 -0.45 9.10
C ILE A 60 5.77 -0.71 8.94
N GLU A 61 6.60 -0.21 9.85
CA GLU A 61 8.04 -0.47 9.86
C GLU A 61 8.33 -1.98 9.85
N SER A 62 7.71 -2.76 10.74
CA SER A 62 7.88 -4.21 10.81
C SER A 62 7.43 -4.91 9.52
N LEU A 63 6.30 -4.49 8.94
CA LEU A 63 5.80 -5.05 7.67
C LEU A 63 6.69 -4.71 6.46
N LEU A 64 7.46 -3.63 6.53
CA LEU A 64 8.45 -3.27 5.52
C LEU A 64 9.83 -3.89 5.80
N GLU A 65 10.08 -4.43 6.99
CA GLU A 65 11.30 -5.16 7.33
C GLU A 65 11.22 -6.64 6.98
N SER A 66 10.05 -7.23 7.17
CA SER A 66 9.79 -8.64 6.88
C SER A 66 8.53 -8.78 6.06
N ARG A 67 8.64 -9.51 4.93
CA ARG A 67 7.50 -9.78 4.06
C ARG A 67 6.40 -10.51 4.84
N PRO A 68 5.17 -9.97 4.87
CA PRO A 68 4.06 -10.65 5.51
C PRO A 68 3.72 -11.96 4.78
N SER A 69 3.04 -12.89 5.48
CA SER A 69 2.60 -14.13 4.84
C SER A 69 1.57 -13.86 3.73
N GLU A 70 1.47 -14.77 2.76
CA GLU A 70 0.48 -14.65 1.68
C GLU A 70 -0.95 -14.61 2.21
N GLU A 71 -1.24 -15.35 3.28
CA GLU A 71 -2.54 -15.35 3.94
C GLU A 71 -2.87 -13.99 4.54
N PHE A 72 -1.90 -13.36 5.23
CA PHE A 72 -2.06 -12.02 5.79
C PHE A 72 -2.32 -11.00 4.68
N LEU A 73 -1.54 -11.06 3.60
CA LEU A 73 -1.70 -10.19 2.46
C LEU A 73 -3.10 -10.35 1.86
N LYS A 74 -3.52 -11.58 1.57
CA LYS A 74 -4.85 -11.87 1.04
C LYS A 74 -5.96 -11.35 1.95
N GLU A 75 -5.91 -11.66 3.25
CA GLU A 75 -6.94 -11.27 4.20
C GLU A 75 -7.03 -9.74 4.37
N SER A 76 -5.88 -9.05 4.36
CA SER A 76 -5.86 -7.59 4.44
C SER A 76 -6.51 -6.91 3.22
N LEU A 77 -6.30 -7.42 2.00
CA LEU A 77 -6.97 -6.91 0.79
C LEU A 77 -8.48 -7.17 0.82
N ASP A 78 -8.89 -8.37 1.25
CA ASP A 78 -10.29 -8.74 1.38
C ASP A 78 -11.02 -7.77 2.34
N LEU A 79 -10.37 -7.42 3.46
CA LEU A 79 -10.89 -6.44 4.43
C LEU A 79 -10.80 -5.00 3.97
N LEU A 80 -9.81 -4.64 3.16
CA LEU A 80 -9.61 -3.30 2.66
C LEU A 80 -10.85 -2.79 1.90
N LYS A 81 -11.51 -3.66 1.13
CA LYS A 81 -12.76 -3.35 0.44
C LYS A 81 -13.87 -2.90 1.40
N GLU A 82 -13.91 -3.47 2.60
CA GLU A 82 -14.92 -3.13 3.61
C GLU A 82 -14.55 -1.82 4.35
N VAL A 83 -13.25 -1.50 4.45
CA VAL A 83 -12.74 -0.28 5.11
C VAL A 83 -12.78 0.93 4.19
N VAL A 84 -12.37 0.74 2.93
CA VAL A 84 -12.30 1.76 1.88
C VAL A 84 -13.58 1.69 1.07
N SER A 85 -14.70 1.99 1.74
CA SER A 85 -16.04 2.01 1.14
C SER A 85 -16.39 3.35 0.49
N ASP A 86 -15.65 4.40 0.85
CA ASP A 86 -15.78 5.72 0.24
C ASP A 86 -14.98 5.81 -1.07
N ARG A 87 -15.59 6.46 -2.06
CA ARG A 87 -15.02 6.65 -3.39
C ARG A 87 -13.70 7.41 -3.37
N GLU A 88 -13.67 8.55 -2.68
CA GLU A 88 -12.51 9.44 -2.66
C GLU A 88 -11.34 8.70 -2.03
N ARG A 89 -11.61 7.97 -0.94
CA ARG A 89 -10.61 7.11 -0.30
C ARG A 89 -10.07 6.03 -1.22
N ALA A 90 -10.94 5.41 -2.03
CA ALA A 90 -10.53 4.38 -2.98
C ALA A 90 -9.60 4.92 -4.07
N GLU A 91 -9.89 6.12 -4.59
CA GLU A 91 -9.03 6.83 -5.54
C GLU A 91 -7.68 7.20 -4.89
N GLU A 92 -7.70 7.77 -3.68
CA GLU A 92 -6.49 8.15 -2.93
C GLU A 92 -5.54 6.96 -2.67
N VAL A 93 -6.09 5.80 -2.28
CA VAL A 93 -5.28 4.60 -2.02
C VAL A 93 -4.54 4.15 -3.27
N VAL A 94 -5.21 4.16 -4.43
CA VAL A 94 -4.56 3.83 -5.70
C VAL A 94 -3.51 4.87 -6.08
N ASP A 95 -3.81 6.15 -5.89
CA ASP A 95 -2.85 7.23 -6.16
C ASP A 95 -1.55 7.03 -5.35
N TRP A 96 -1.66 6.74 -4.05
CA TRP A 96 -0.51 6.46 -3.21
C TRP A 96 0.26 5.20 -3.61
N CYS A 97 -0.43 4.12 -3.97
CA CYS A 97 0.21 2.92 -4.50
C CYS A 97 1.08 3.25 -5.72
N VAL A 98 0.58 4.10 -6.63
CA VAL A 98 1.34 4.54 -7.80
C VAL A 98 2.52 5.43 -7.41
N GLU A 99 2.35 6.36 -6.47
CA GLU A 99 3.43 7.22 -5.98
C GLU A 99 4.55 6.42 -5.29
N VAL A 100 4.21 5.37 -4.55
CA VAL A 100 5.19 4.46 -3.95
C VAL A 100 6.00 3.74 -5.03
N ALA A 101 5.32 3.07 -5.98
CA ALA A 101 5.99 2.36 -7.07
C ALA A 101 6.87 3.30 -7.93
N ARG A 102 6.40 4.52 -8.23
CA ARG A 102 7.19 5.51 -8.96
C ARG A 102 8.40 6.02 -8.19
N ALA A 103 8.37 6.04 -6.86
CA ALA A 103 9.47 6.53 -6.05
C ALA A 103 10.73 5.68 -6.24
N ALA A 104 10.59 4.38 -6.50
CA ALA A 104 11.67 3.48 -6.86
C ALA A 104 12.36 3.92 -8.17
N GLY A 105 11.57 4.06 -9.25
CA GLY A 105 12.04 4.27 -10.60
C GLY A 105 12.72 2.99 -11.15
N GLY A 106 12.32 2.59 -12.37
CA GLY A 106 12.60 1.27 -12.95
C GLY A 106 14.03 0.70 -12.85
N LEU A 107 14.02 -0.63 -12.95
CA LEU A 107 15.07 -1.66 -12.91
C LEU A 107 16.00 -1.70 -11.68
N LEU A 108 16.60 -0.60 -11.23
CA LEU A 108 17.45 -0.55 -10.00
C LEU A 108 17.62 0.90 -9.48
N GLY A 109 16.60 1.75 -9.62
CA GLY A 109 16.68 3.18 -9.25
C GLY A 109 17.56 4.03 -10.17
N LEU A 110 17.98 3.47 -11.32
CA LEU A 110 18.80 4.09 -12.35
C LEU A 110 17.98 4.86 -13.40
N GLY A 111 16.65 4.77 -13.37
CA GLY A 111 15.76 5.50 -14.29
C GLY A 111 15.79 5.00 -15.73
N ILE A 112 16.22 3.76 -15.96
CA ILE A 112 16.28 3.13 -17.29
C ILE A 112 15.12 2.12 -17.36
N GLY A 113 13.95 2.54 -17.86
CA GLY A 113 12.75 1.68 -18.00
C GLY A 113 11.45 2.35 -17.57
N GLU A 114 10.34 1.60 -17.61
CA GLU A 114 9.07 2.05 -17.05
C GLU A 114 9.23 2.41 -15.56
N THR A 115 8.58 3.50 -15.13
CA THR A 115 8.68 3.99 -13.74
C THR A 115 8.07 3.05 -12.71
N VAL A 116 7.23 2.12 -13.16
CA VAL A 116 6.53 1.10 -12.37
C VAL A 116 6.71 -0.22 -13.12
N CYS A 117 7.15 -1.28 -12.44
CA CYS A 117 7.39 -2.58 -13.08
C CYS A 117 6.07 -3.34 -13.34
N ALA A 118 6.16 -4.46 -14.07
CA ALA A 118 4.98 -5.23 -14.45
C ALA A 118 4.27 -5.85 -13.24
N GLU A 119 5.02 -6.33 -12.26
CA GLU A 119 4.54 -6.93 -11.02
C GLU A 119 3.81 -5.91 -10.14
N GLU A 120 4.43 -4.74 -9.91
CA GLU A 120 3.80 -3.62 -9.21
C GLU A 120 2.53 -3.17 -9.92
N ARG A 121 2.58 -2.97 -11.25
CA ARG A 121 1.43 -2.57 -12.05
C ARG A 121 0.27 -3.56 -11.91
N ALA A 122 0.55 -4.86 -12.01
CA ALA A 122 -0.45 -5.90 -11.87
C ALA A 122 -1.10 -5.90 -10.48
N LEU A 123 -0.30 -5.69 -9.42
CA LEU A 123 -0.80 -5.63 -8.05
C LEU A 123 -1.63 -4.36 -7.80
N ILE A 124 -1.22 -3.20 -8.34
CA ILE A 124 -2.00 -1.96 -8.28
C ILE A 124 -3.34 -2.15 -9.01
N GLU A 125 -3.34 -2.81 -10.18
CA GLU A 125 -4.57 -3.13 -10.89
C GLU A 125 -5.49 -4.03 -10.07
N GLN A 126 -4.94 -5.05 -9.41
CA GLN A 126 -5.70 -5.94 -8.51
C GLN A 126 -6.31 -5.15 -7.34
N ILE A 127 -5.52 -4.31 -6.68
CA ILE A 127 -5.99 -3.43 -5.59
C ILE A 127 -7.13 -2.55 -6.09
N ALA A 128 -6.96 -1.91 -7.25
CA ALA A 128 -7.98 -1.06 -7.85
C ALA A 128 -9.28 -1.82 -8.12
N ARG A 129 -9.20 -3.04 -8.67
CA ARG A 129 -10.36 -3.91 -8.90
C ARG A 129 -11.06 -4.31 -7.60
N THR A 130 -10.30 -4.55 -6.54
CA THR A 130 -10.85 -4.87 -5.19
C THR A 130 -11.59 -3.67 -4.60
N LEU A 131 -11.04 -2.47 -4.75
CA LEU A 131 -11.60 -1.22 -4.22
C LEU A 131 -12.79 -0.70 -5.03
N GLY A 132 -12.90 -1.05 -6.31
CA GLY A 132 -14.09 -0.80 -7.12
C GLY A 132 -13.88 0.12 -8.32
N ARG A 133 -14.98 0.58 -8.91
CA ARG A 133 -14.96 1.23 -10.24
C ARG A 133 -14.13 2.52 -10.28
N ASP A 134 -14.21 3.34 -9.24
CA ASP A 134 -13.49 4.61 -9.19
C ASP A 134 -11.99 4.42 -9.02
N ALA A 135 -11.57 3.48 -8.16
CA ALA A 135 -10.19 3.05 -8.06
C ALA A 135 -9.64 2.51 -9.40
N VAL A 136 -10.42 1.74 -10.16
CA VAL A 136 -10.05 1.29 -11.51
C VAL A 136 -9.90 2.46 -12.49
N LYS A 137 -10.78 3.45 -12.42
CA LYS A 137 -10.68 4.67 -13.23
C LYS A 137 -9.40 5.43 -12.90
N GLU A 138 -9.05 5.52 -11.62
CA GLU A 138 -7.83 6.16 -11.16
C GLU A 138 -6.58 5.42 -11.63
N PHE A 139 -6.55 4.09 -11.50
CA PHE A 139 -5.47 3.26 -12.04
C PHE A 139 -5.26 3.53 -13.54
N ARG A 140 -6.32 3.55 -14.34
CA ARG A 140 -6.24 3.85 -15.78
C ARG A 140 -5.78 5.28 -16.06
N ARG A 141 -6.17 6.26 -15.24
CA ARG A 141 -5.69 7.64 -15.39
C ARG A 141 -4.19 7.75 -15.15
N ARG A 142 -3.67 7.00 -14.18
CA ARG A 142 -2.30 7.12 -13.69
C ARG A 142 -1.31 6.27 -14.48
N LEU A 143 -1.74 5.07 -14.88
CA LEU A 143 -0.89 4.04 -15.49
C LEU A 143 -1.42 3.52 -16.83
N GLY A 144 -2.64 3.90 -17.26
CA GLY A 144 -3.22 3.47 -18.53
C GLY A 144 -2.58 4.08 -19.77
#